data_AF-A0A1I5KAL9-F1
#
_entry.id   AF-A0A1I5KAL9-F1
#
_cell.length_a   1.000
_cell.length_b   1.000
_cell.length_c   1.000
_cell.angle_alpha   90.00
_cell.angle_beta   90.00
_cell.angle_gamma   90.00
#
_symmetry.space_group_name_H-M   'P 1'
#
loop_
_entity.id
_entity.type
_entity.pdbx_description
1 polymer ?
#
loop_
_entity_poly.entity_id
_entity_poly.type
_entity_poly.pdbx_seq_one_letter_code
_entity_poly.pdbx_strand_id
1 'polypeptide(L)' 'MTLEEKVRKAAQELRRTGHHEDAEVVERNIEYISRVWKDSPPTATLGDDLADVQDCIQRILTALGNHVAA' A
#
# COMPACT_ATOMS: atom_id res chain seq x y z
N MET A 1 11.78 -6.29 -9.58
CA MET A 1 10.62 -6.42 -8.68
C MET A 1 10.06 -5.03 -8.41
N THR A 2 8.81 -4.78 -8.77
CA THR A 2 8.12 -3.49 -8.59
C THR A 2 7.75 -3.28 -7.13
N LEU A 3 7.38 -2.05 -6.76
CA LEU A 3 6.85 -1.75 -5.42
C LEU A 3 5.59 -2.58 -5.14
N GLU A 4 4.70 -2.67 -6.12
CA GLU A 4 3.47 -3.45 -6.01
C GLU A 4 3.74 -4.94 -5.73
N GLU A 5 4.72 -5.55 -6.42
CA GLU A 5 5.13 -6.93 -6.16
C GLU A 5 5.69 -7.12 -4.75
N LYS A 6 6.50 -6.18 -4.25
CA LYS A 6 7.03 -6.22 -2.88
C LYS A 6 5.91 -6.12 -1.84
N VAL A 7 4.96 -5.21 -2.05
CA VAL A 7 3.85 -4.97 -1.12
C VAL A 7 2.88 -6.16 -1.11
N ARG A 8 2.55 -6.74 -2.26
CA ARG A 8 1.75 -7.97 -2.35
C ARG A 8 2.42 -9.15 -1.65
N LYS A 9 3.74 -9.30 -1.80
CA LYS A 9 4.49 -10.34 -1.08
C LYS A 9 4.42 -10.13 0.44
N ALA A 10 4.50 -8.89 0.92
CA ALA A 10 4.35 -8.59 2.34
C ALA A 10 2.95 -8.93 2.85
N ALA A 11 1.89 -8.59 2.11
CA ALA A 11 0.51 -8.96 2.46
C ALA A 11 0.31 -10.49 2.51
N GLN A 12 0.93 -11.24 1.60
CA GLN A 12 0.90 -12.71 1.63
C GLN A 12 1.55 -13.27 2.90
N GLU A 13 2.66 -12.68 3.34
CA GLU A 13 3.31 -13.09 4.59
C GLU A 13 2.42 -12.78 5.80
N LEU A 14 1.81 -11.59 5.85
CA LEU A 14 0.84 -11.22 6.89
C LEU A 14 -0.32 -12.21 6.97
N ARG A 15 -0.86 -12.67 5.83
CA ARG A 15 -1.89 -13.73 5.83
C ARG A 15 -1.36 -15.06 6.36
N ARG A 16 -0.14 -15.44 6.01
CA ARG A 16 0.47 -16.69 6.49
C ARG A 16 0.67 -16.69 8.00
N THR A 17 0.94 -15.53 8.59
CA THR A 17 1.16 -15.37 10.04
C THR A 17 -0.11 -15.03 10.81
N GLY A 18 -1.28 -14.95 10.14
CA GLY A 18 -2.58 -14.76 10.77
C GLY A 18 -3.03 -13.30 10.91
N HIS A 19 -2.29 -12.35 10.35
CA HIS A 19 -2.61 -10.91 10.36
C HIS A 19 -3.44 -10.52 9.13
N HIS A 20 -4.63 -11.11 9.00
CA HIS A 20 -5.50 -10.94 7.84
C HIS A 20 -5.95 -9.48 7.63
N GLU A 21 -6.28 -8.77 8.71
CA GLU A 21 -6.72 -7.37 8.64
C GLU A 21 -5.60 -6.45 8.12
N ASP A 22 -4.38 -6.61 8.62
CA ASP A 22 -3.22 -5.85 8.14
C ASP A 22 -2.89 -6.19 6.68
N ALA A 23 -3.04 -7.46 6.28
CA ALA A 23 -2.88 -7.86 4.89
C ALA A 23 -3.89 -7.16 3.96
N GLU A 24 -5.14 -7.06 4.37
CA GLU A 24 -6.18 -6.34 3.63
C GLU A 24 -5.91 -4.84 3.55
N VAL A 25 -5.44 -4.22 4.64
CA VAL A 25 -5.01 -2.82 4.65
C VAL A 25 -3.90 -2.61 3.63
N VAL A 26 -2.87 -3.46 3.65
CA VAL A 26 -1.73 -3.35 2.75
C VAL A 26 -2.16 -3.47 1.28
N GLU A 27 -3.00 -4.44 0.95
CA GLU A 27 -3.47 -4.66 -0.43
C GLU A 27 -4.38 -3.57 -0.95
N ARG A 28 -5.34 -3.11 -0.14
CA ARG A 28 -6.27 -2.07 -0.56
C ARG A 28 -5.55 -0.76 -0.87
N ASN A 29 -4.56 -0.40 -0.06
CA ASN A 29 -3.81 0.84 -0.24
C ASN A 29 -2.86 0.77 -1.44
N ILE A 30 -2.22 -0.37 -1.73
CA ILE A 30 -1.40 -0.49 -2.94
C ILE A 30 -2.24 -0.51 -4.22
N GLU A 31 -3.43 -1.12 -4.18
CA GLU A 31 -4.36 -1.07 -5.32
C GLU A 31 -4.81 0.36 -5.61
N TYR A 32 -5.13 1.14 -4.56
CA TYR A 32 -5.46 2.55 -4.72
C TYR A 32 -4.32 3.35 -5.36
N ILE A 33 -3.10 3.21 -4.84
CA ILE A 33 -1.91 3.88 -5.40
C ILE A 33 -1.70 3.49 -6.87
N SER A 34 -1.82 2.20 -7.22
CA SER A 34 -1.68 1.76 -8.61
C SER A 34 -2.77 2.33 -9.53
N ARG A 35 -4.00 2.50 -9.04
CA ARG A 35 -5.09 3.15 -9.79
C ARG A 35 -4.83 4.64 -10.00
N VAL A 36 -4.45 5.37 -8.95
CA VAL A 36 -4.08 6.78 -9.04
C VAL A 36 -3.02 6.99 -10.12
N TRP A 37 -1.95 6.19 -10.12
CA TRP A 37 -0.90 6.32 -11.15
C TRP A 37 -1.33 5.93 -12.56
N LYS A 38 -2.26 4.99 -12.70
CA LYS A 38 -2.77 4.56 -14.01
C LYS A 38 -3.73 5.59 -14.60
N ASP A 39 -4.58 6.17 -13.76
CA ASP A 39 -5.67 7.05 -14.17
C ASP A 39 -5.22 8.52 -14.23
N SER A 40 -4.10 8.87 -13.60
CA SER A 40 -3.53 10.21 -13.64
C SER A 40 -2.87 10.53 -14.98
N PRO A 41 -3.27 11.60 -15.67
CA PRO A 41 -2.53 12.12 -16.82
C PRO A 41 -1.09 12.46 -16.41
N PRO A 42 -0.08 12.26 -17.27
CA PRO A 42 1.31 12.60 -16.98
C PRO A 42 1.55 14.08 -16.63
N THR A 43 0.56 14.93 -16.92
CA THR A 43 0.59 16.39 -16.74
C THR A 43 -0.36 16.89 -15.63
N ALA A 44 -1.08 16.00 -14.94
CA ALA A 44 -1.96 16.41 -13.85
C ALA A 44 -1.14 16.76 -12.61
N THR A 45 -1.38 17.94 -12.06
CA THR A 45 -0.89 18.29 -10.72
C THR A 45 -1.67 17.45 -9.72
N LEU A 46 -1.07 16.35 -9.28
CA LEU A 46 -1.64 15.36 -8.36
C LEU A 46 -1.79 15.89 -6.93
N GLY A 47 -2.14 17.16 -6.70
CA GLY A 47 -2.12 17.75 -5.34
C GLY A 47 -2.90 16.94 -4.31
N ASP A 48 -4.19 16.71 -4.58
CA ASP A 48 -5.07 15.92 -3.71
C ASP A 48 -4.74 14.43 -3.78
N ASP A 49 -4.46 13.90 -4.97
CA ASP A 49 -4.09 12.50 -5.17
C ASP A 49 -2.78 12.12 -4.46
N LEU A 50 -1.82 13.05 -4.32
CA LEU A 50 -0.57 12.87 -3.60
C LEU A 50 -0.78 12.83 -2.09
N ALA A 51 -1.71 13.63 -1.55
CA ALA A 51 -2.06 13.56 -0.14
C ALA A 51 -2.68 12.19 0.19
N ASP A 52 -3.58 11.69 -0.67
CA ASP A 52 -4.17 10.37 -0.52
C ASP A 52 -3.14 9.24 -0.68
N VAL A 53 -2.22 9.36 -1.65
CA VAL A 53 -1.12 8.40 -1.82
C VAL A 53 -0.19 8.41 -0.60
N GLN A 54 0.10 9.58 -0.02
CA GLN A 54 0.88 9.69 1.22
C GLN A 54 0.19 8.96 2.37
N ASP A 55 -1.12 9.18 2.55
CA ASP A 55 -1.93 8.50 3.57
C ASP A 55 -1.94 6.98 3.36
N CYS A 56 -2.07 6.53 2.11
CA CYS A 56 -1.99 5.12 1.75
C CYS A 56 -0.63 4.51 2.13
N ILE A 57 0.47 5.20 1.81
CA ILE A 57 1.82 4.75 2.15
C ILE A 57 1.98 4.69 3.68
N GLN A 58 1.51 5.70 4.41
CA GLN A 58 1.57 5.71 5.87
C GLN A 58 0.84 4.51 6.47
N ARG A 59 -0.37 4.19 5.99
CA ARG A 59 -1.14 3.02 6.44
C ARG A 59 -0.43 1.70 6.15
N ILE A 60 0.19 1.57 4.97
CA ILE A 60 1.00 0.38 4.61
C ILE A 60 2.16 0.23 5.59
N LEU A 61 2.90 1.32 5.85
CA LEU A 61 4.06 1.30 6.74
C LEU A 61 3.65 1.01 8.20
N THR A 62 2.53 1.54 8.67
CA THR A 62 1.99 1.24 10.00
C THR A 62 1.61 -0.24 10.12
N ALA A 63 0.83 -0.76 9.16
CA ALA A 63 0.41 -2.15 9.15
C ALA A 63 1.61 -3.09 9.16
N LEU A 64 2.63 -2.82 8.34
CA LEU A 64 3.87 -3.62 8.32
C LEU A 64 4.70 -3.44 9.60
N GLY A 65 4.79 -2.22 10.12
CA GLY A 65 5.58 -1.88 11.31
C GLY A 65 5.10 -2.59 12.58
N ASN A 66 3.80 -2.89 12.68
CA ASN A 66 3.23 -3.70 13.78
C ASN A 66 3.89 -5.09 13.91
N HIS A 67 4.53 -5.57 12.85
CA HIS A 67 5.10 -6.93 12.77
C HIS A 67 6.63 -6.95 12.69
N VAL A 68 7.29 -5.80 12.72
CA VAL A 68 8.77 -5.71 12.68
C VAL A 68 9.39 -5.82 14.08
N ALA A 69 8.58 -5.68 15.15
CA ALA A 69 9.03 -5.68 16.54
C ALA A 69 8.74 -6.98 17.31
N ALA A 70 8.27 -8.04 16.64
CA ALA A 70 7.95 -9.34 17.25
C ALA A 70 9.08 -10.37 17.05
#